data_AF-A0A261C382-F1
#
_entry.id   AF-A0A261C382-F1
#
_cell.length_a   1.000
_cell.length_b   1.000
_cell.length_c   1.000
_cell.angle_alpha   90.00
_cell.angle_beta   90.00
_cell.angle_gamma   90.00
#
_symmetry.space_group_name_H-M   'P 1'
#
loop_
_entity.id
_entity.type
_entity.pdbx_description
1 polymer ?
#
loop_
_entity_poly.entity_id
_entity_poly.type
_entity_poly.pdbx_seq_one_letter_code
_entity_poly.pdbx_strand_id
1 'polypeptide(L)'
;MDSERRSREYTPTSGTSSGSSEDGRESRNSSVLTYEEGEVESQPGSPIRFPLNFFGEGFLVPQPVVPREMFLPPPPRMNRNEDRERSPMSPEREYSPARSDSTDGTNWEQELIIEDQRDEIQDLKRKLGESRRECDRIMYEYRQENGARKDYEDKYRDATQEVHKKDLKITKLNYDLIMTKEDNNVLVDETCNLTDIVEQYFESKEIEIRERKRVERKLIRKRQENKRLRLKIKEIKNGEEYMRTIEKERRRADNYRKMMLNMSSQLREDDSDQKGEVPAWKTCEICLREYSEQRDLIPRVLSCGHTVCHSCLVNLYTDPEGIKCPFDRALTEIKNNDVSTLPKNYSILQM
;
A
#
# COMPACT_ATOMS: atom_id res chain seq x y z
N MET A 1 34.36 -20.62 -43.54
CA MET A 1 34.65 -20.94 -42.14
C MET A 1 33.93 -19.92 -41.28
N ASP A 2 32.83 -20.16 -40.59
CA ASP A 2 31.85 -21.24 -40.58
C ASP A 2 30.56 -20.63 -40.00
N SER A 3 29.42 -21.09 -40.53
CA SER A 3 28.07 -21.26 -39.94
C SER A 3 27.84 -20.82 -38.47
N GLU A 4 26.72 -20.25 -38.02
CA GLU A 4 25.28 -20.60 -38.15
C GLU A 4 24.44 -19.35 -37.77
N ARG A 5 23.41 -18.86 -38.48
CA ARG A 5 22.06 -19.37 -38.81
C ARG A 5 21.16 -19.74 -37.60
N ARG A 6 20.32 -18.80 -37.14
CA ARG A 6 18.98 -19.15 -36.62
C ARG A 6 17.95 -18.04 -36.79
N SER A 7 17.10 -18.24 -37.79
CA SER A 7 15.86 -17.52 -38.07
C SER A 7 14.78 -17.88 -37.06
N ARG A 8 13.91 -16.92 -36.72
CA ARG A 8 12.54 -17.18 -36.26
C ARG A 8 11.59 -16.18 -36.92
N GLU A 9 10.96 -16.66 -37.99
CA GLU A 9 9.73 -16.12 -38.54
C GLU A 9 8.56 -16.62 -37.68
N TYR A 10 7.57 -15.76 -37.43
CA TYR A 10 6.23 -16.18 -37.04
C TYR A 10 5.22 -15.28 -37.76
N THR A 11 4.42 -15.90 -38.62
CA THR A 11 3.32 -15.29 -39.37
C THR A 11 2.05 -15.19 -38.53
N PRO A 12 1.12 -14.26 -38.85
CA PRO A 12 -0.15 -14.10 -38.16
C PRO A 12 -1.23 -14.98 -38.78
N THR A 13 -2.14 -15.52 -37.96
CA THR A 13 -3.38 -16.16 -38.44
C THR A 13 -4.60 -15.38 -37.96
N SER A 14 -5.38 -14.95 -38.94
CA SER A 14 -6.76 -14.49 -38.83
C SER A 14 -7.71 -15.70 -38.73
N GLY A 15 -8.85 -15.53 -38.05
CA GLY A 15 -9.88 -16.56 -37.95
C GLY A 15 -11.08 -16.09 -37.12
N THR A 16 -12.11 -15.63 -37.84
CA THR A 16 -13.46 -15.25 -37.42
C THR A 16 -14.30 -16.41 -36.87
N SER A 17 -15.20 -16.17 -35.90
CA SER A 17 -16.68 -16.27 -36.06
C SER A 17 -17.48 -16.50 -34.74
N SER A 18 -18.59 -15.76 -34.63
CA SER A 18 -19.90 -16.06 -33.97
C SER A 18 -19.93 -16.38 -32.46
N GLY A 19 -20.57 -15.57 -31.60
CA GLY A 19 -22.02 -15.50 -31.35
C GLY A 19 -22.32 -16.26 -30.04
N SER A 20 -22.82 -15.69 -28.93
CA SER A 20 -24.20 -15.24 -28.67
C SER A 20 -24.20 -14.52 -27.30
N SER A 21 -24.83 -13.34 -27.18
CA SER A 21 -26.06 -13.09 -26.42
C SER A 21 -26.09 -13.61 -24.97
N GLU A 22 -26.07 -12.70 -23.99
CA GLU A 22 -27.15 -12.60 -22.99
C GLU A 22 -27.01 -11.33 -22.12
N ASP A 23 -28.19 -10.80 -21.81
CA ASP A 23 -28.51 -9.53 -21.16
C ASP A 23 -28.05 -9.41 -19.70
N GLY A 24 -27.86 -8.17 -19.24
CA GLY A 24 -27.69 -7.88 -17.82
C GLY A 24 -27.53 -6.40 -17.50
N ARG A 25 -28.63 -5.65 -17.59
CA ARG A 25 -28.76 -4.28 -17.06
C ARG A 25 -28.39 -4.24 -15.58
N GLU A 26 -27.60 -3.25 -15.16
CA GLU A 26 -27.80 -2.61 -13.86
C GLU A 26 -27.28 -1.18 -13.86
N SER A 27 -28.23 -0.25 -13.80
CA SER A 27 -28.03 1.17 -13.54
C SER A 27 -27.32 1.38 -12.21
N ARG A 28 -26.39 2.34 -12.14
CA ARG A 28 -26.11 3.04 -10.88
C ARG A 28 -25.66 4.47 -11.10
N ASN A 29 -26.47 5.35 -10.51
CA ASN A 29 -26.34 6.79 -10.34
C ASN A 29 -24.91 7.23 -10.00
N SER A 30 -24.39 8.21 -10.75
CA SER A 30 -23.28 9.04 -10.31
C SER A 30 -23.84 10.29 -9.65
N SER A 31 -23.88 10.29 -8.31
CA SER A 31 -24.12 11.48 -7.51
C SER A 31 -22.81 12.24 -7.39
N VAL A 32 -22.75 13.38 -8.08
CA VAL A 32 -21.71 14.40 -7.95
C VAL A 32 -21.78 14.96 -6.53
N LEU A 33 -20.73 14.74 -5.74
CA LEU A 33 -20.49 15.43 -4.47
C LEU A 33 -19.42 16.49 -4.73
N THR A 34 -19.85 17.74 -4.71
CA THR A 34 -19.02 18.94 -4.62
C THR A 34 -18.42 19.02 -3.21
N TYR A 35 -17.10 19.15 -3.12
CA TYR A 35 -16.42 19.49 -1.87
C TYR A 35 -16.23 21.01 -1.81
N GLU A 36 -16.76 21.62 -0.76
CA GLU A 36 -16.51 23.00 -0.36
C GLU A 36 -15.10 23.11 0.22
N GLU A 37 -14.33 24.08 -0.27
CA GLU A 37 -13.02 24.45 0.27
C GLU A 37 -13.22 25.23 1.57
N GLY A 38 -12.74 24.66 2.68
CA GLY A 38 -12.65 25.35 3.97
C GLY A 38 -11.30 26.06 4.09
N GLU A 39 -11.35 27.39 4.16
CA GLU A 39 -10.23 28.25 4.51
C GLU A 39 -9.78 27.99 5.95
N VAL A 40 -8.47 27.78 6.16
CA VAL A 40 -7.84 27.81 7.49
C VAL A 40 -6.76 28.87 7.48
N GLU A 41 -7.05 29.96 8.20
CA GLU A 41 -6.12 31.03 8.55
C GLU A 41 -4.89 30.47 9.27
N SER A 42 -3.69 30.86 8.82
CA SER A 42 -2.44 30.68 9.55
C SER A 42 -1.74 32.03 9.74
N GLN A 43 -1.53 32.41 11.00
CA GLN A 43 -0.80 33.61 11.39
C GLN A 43 0.72 33.44 11.21
N PRO A 44 1.48 34.54 10.96
CA PRO A 44 2.90 34.46 10.64
C PRO A 44 3.77 34.39 11.91
N GLY A 45 4.53 33.30 12.03
CA GLY A 45 5.61 33.13 13.02
C GLY A 45 6.97 33.56 12.46
N SER A 46 7.72 34.26 13.30
CA SER A 46 8.99 34.98 13.10
C SER A 46 10.14 34.25 12.37
N PRO A 47 11.10 35.01 11.78
CA PRO A 47 12.17 34.47 10.94
C PRO A 47 13.30 33.82 11.75
N ILE A 48 13.69 32.62 11.33
CA ILE A 48 14.88 31.91 11.83
C ILE A 48 16.13 32.61 11.29
N ARG A 49 16.95 33.15 12.21
CA ARG A 49 18.30 33.65 11.93
C ARG A 49 19.24 32.48 11.68
N PHE A 50 19.87 32.45 10.51
CA PHE A 50 21.07 31.63 10.27
C PHE A 50 22.33 32.43 10.64
N PRO A 51 23.36 31.78 11.23
CA PRO A 51 24.60 32.45 11.59
C PRO A 51 25.46 32.70 10.36
N LEU A 52 25.82 33.97 10.16
CA LEU A 52 27.03 34.40 9.46
C LEU A 52 28.25 33.80 10.17
N ASN A 53 29.07 33.04 9.44
CA ASN A 53 30.53 33.07 9.43
C ASN A 53 31.09 31.75 8.87
N PHE A 54 31.49 31.73 7.60
CA PHE A 54 32.56 30.87 7.08
C PHE A 54 33.08 31.49 5.78
N PHE A 55 33.92 32.51 5.90
CA PHE A 55 34.84 32.92 4.83
C PHE A 55 36.26 32.70 5.33
N GLY A 56 36.80 31.55 4.97
CA GLY A 56 38.21 31.24 5.05
C GLY A 56 38.77 31.13 3.64
N GLU A 57 39.96 31.69 3.48
CA GLU A 57 40.92 31.49 2.38
C GLU A 57 40.72 32.35 1.13
N GLY A 58 41.54 33.40 1.09
CA GLY A 58 41.66 34.35 0.00
C GLY A 58 42.17 33.68 -1.27
N PHE A 59 41.34 33.74 -2.31
CA PHE A 59 41.81 33.69 -3.68
C PHE A 59 42.28 35.09 -4.07
N LEU A 60 43.60 35.27 -4.09
CA LEU A 60 44.27 36.34 -4.81
C LEU A 60 43.84 36.27 -6.28
N VAL A 61 43.00 37.22 -6.71
CA VAL A 61 42.78 37.47 -8.13
C VAL A 61 44.11 37.96 -8.71
N PRO A 62 44.73 37.26 -9.67
CA PRO A 62 45.90 37.79 -10.34
C PRO A 62 45.45 39.03 -11.11
N GLN A 63 45.99 40.19 -10.72
CA GLN A 63 45.86 41.39 -11.55
C GLN A 63 46.43 41.09 -12.94
N PRO A 64 45.82 41.59 -14.02
CA PRO A 64 46.41 41.49 -15.34
C PRO A 64 47.73 42.26 -15.32
N VAL A 65 48.84 41.54 -15.47
CA VAL A 65 50.15 42.13 -15.73
C VAL A 65 50.06 42.75 -17.12
N VAL A 66 49.74 44.05 -17.15
CA VAL A 66 49.86 44.87 -18.35
C VAL A 66 51.34 44.82 -18.76
N PRO A 67 51.69 44.40 -19.99
CA PRO A 67 53.06 44.48 -20.44
C PRO A 67 53.51 45.93 -20.33
N ARG A 68 54.60 46.14 -19.60
CA ARG A 68 55.27 47.43 -19.46
C ARG A 68 55.66 47.88 -20.87
N GLU A 69 54.88 48.80 -21.43
CA GLU A 69 55.21 49.47 -22.69
C GLU A 69 56.62 50.04 -22.56
N MET A 70 57.55 49.42 -23.28
CA MET A 70 58.83 50.05 -23.57
C MET A 70 58.52 51.20 -24.51
N PHE A 71 58.40 52.40 -23.94
CA PHE A 71 58.47 53.65 -24.67
C PHE A 71 59.79 53.69 -25.45
N LEU A 72 59.75 53.30 -26.71
CA LEU A 72 60.71 53.82 -27.69
C LEU A 72 60.32 55.27 -27.98
N PRO A 73 61.26 56.23 -27.95
CA PRO A 73 60.94 57.61 -28.31
C PRO A 73 60.45 57.66 -29.76
N PRO A 74 59.49 58.54 -30.09
CA PRO A 74 59.01 58.66 -31.46
C PRO A 74 60.15 59.17 -32.36
N PRO A 75 60.21 58.75 -33.64
CA PRO A 75 61.11 59.37 -34.59
C PRO A 75 60.75 60.86 -34.77
N PRO A 76 61.73 61.73 -35.07
CA PRO A 76 61.47 63.15 -35.25
C PRO A 76 60.41 63.36 -36.34
N ARG A 77 59.34 64.09 -35.99
CA ARG A 77 58.33 64.55 -36.95
C ARG A 77 58.99 65.47 -37.96
N MET A 78 59.28 64.95 -39.16
CA MET A 78 59.54 65.82 -40.29
C MET A 78 58.23 66.47 -40.71
N ASN A 79 58.21 67.79 -40.57
CA ASN A 79 57.12 68.67 -40.96
C ASN A 79 56.93 68.54 -42.48
N ARG A 80 55.87 67.83 -42.90
CA ARG A 80 55.33 67.92 -44.26
C ARG A 80 54.41 69.12 -44.26
N ASN A 81 54.91 70.25 -44.78
CA ASN A 81 54.20 71.26 -45.56
C ASN A 81 54.93 72.59 -45.42
N GLU A 82 55.74 72.92 -46.42
CA GLU A 82 55.88 74.22 -47.07
C GLU A 82 57.10 74.10 -47.96
N ASP A 83 56.88 73.87 -49.24
CA ASP A 83 57.72 74.36 -50.34
C ASP A 83 57.01 74.00 -51.66
N ARG A 84 55.99 74.81 -51.93
CA ARG A 84 55.32 74.88 -53.21
C ARG A 84 55.96 76.05 -53.95
N GLU A 85 56.52 75.73 -55.12
CA GLU A 85 56.77 76.64 -56.25
C GLU A 85 57.88 77.70 -56.12
N ARG A 86 59.07 77.36 -56.63
CA ARG A 86 59.84 78.27 -57.50
C ARG A 86 60.55 77.48 -58.60
N SER A 87 60.10 77.71 -59.83
CA SER A 87 60.75 77.25 -61.07
C SER A 87 62.08 77.97 -61.32
N PRO A 88 62.98 77.35 -62.12
CA PRO A 88 64.37 77.78 -62.28
C PRO A 88 64.50 78.98 -63.23
N MET A 89 65.19 80.03 -62.78
CA MET A 89 65.70 81.10 -63.63
C MET A 89 67.11 80.74 -64.12
N SER A 90 67.32 81.01 -65.40
CA SER A 90 68.49 80.69 -66.23
C SER A 90 69.77 81.44 -65.81
N PRO A 91 70.95 81.04 -66.31
CA PRO A 91 72.24 81.38 -65.74
C PRO A 91 72.77 82.72 -66.25
N GLU A 92 73.07 83.65 -65.33
CA GLU A 92 73.80 84.87 -65.64
C GLU A 92 75.29 84.72 -65.31
N ARG A 93 76.07 84.59 -66.40
CA ARG A 93 77.40 85.19 -66.63
C ARG A 93 78.37 85.22 -65.44
N GLU A 94 79.20 84.19 -65.42
CA GLU A 94 80.50 84.21 -64.76
C GLU A 94 81.38 85.35 -65.30
N TYR A 95 81.84 86.16 -64.37
CA TYR A 95 82.84 87.21 -64.53
C TYR A 95 84.19 86.59 -64.89
N SER A 96 84.69 86.90 -66.09
CA SER A 96 86.01 86.48 -66.57
C SER A 96 87.12 87.18 -65.78
N PRO A 97 88.08 86.47 -65.16
CA PRO A 97 89.29 87.08 -64.64
C PRO A 97 90.20 87.47 -65.81
N ALA A 98 90.63 88.73 -65.83
CA ALA A 98 91.64 89.22 -66.76
C ALA A 98 92.95 88.44 -66.58
N ARG A 99 93.48 87.93 -67.69
CA ARG A 99 94.81 87.33 -67.80
C ARG A 99 95.86 88.38 -67.46
N SER A 100 96.64 88.11 -66.41
CA SER A 100 97.99 88.66 -66.26
C SER A 100 98.98 87.64 -66.80
N ASP A 101 99.59 87.95 -67.94
CA ASP A 101 100.80 87.29 -68.44
C ASP A 101 101.91 87.40 -67.40
N SER A 102 102.50 86.27 -66.99
CA SER A 102 103.92 86.19 -66.62
C SER A 102 104.33 84.75 -66.28
N THR A 103 105.31 84.26 -67.04
CA THR A 103 106.37 83.29 -66.69
C THR A 103 105.94 81.87 -66.31
N ASP A 104 106.11 80.90 -67.20
CA ASP A 104 107.35 80.13 -67.48
C ASP A 104 107.58 78.97 -66.50
N GLY A 105 107.60 77.76 -67.07
CA GLY A 105 108.32 76.60 -66.54
C GLY A 105 107.62 75.75 -65.49
N THR A 106 106.82 74.76 -65.93
CA THR A 106 106.64 73.37 -65.39
C THR A 106 105.30 72.76 -65.85
N ASN A 107 105.11 72.57 -67.16
CA ASN A 107 103.78 72.32 -67.75
C ASN A 107 103.38 70.83 -67.89
N TRP A 108 104.30 69.87 -67.82
CA TRP A 108 103.96 68.44 -68.04
C TRP A 108 103.70 67.67 -66.73
N GLU A 109 104.38 68.02 -65.64
CA GLU A 109 104.13 67.43 -64.30
C GLU A 109 102.80 67.88 -63.71
N GLN A 110 102.42 69.15 -63.91
CA GLN A 110 101.14 69.69 -63.45
C GLN A 110 99.95 69.07 -64.21
N GLU A 111 100.12 68.76 -65.49
CA GLU A 111 99.06 68.16 -66.32
C GLU A 111 98.83 66.68 -65.96
N LEU A 112 99.89 65.91 -65.67
CA LEU A 112 99.79 64.55 -65.11
C LEU A 112 99.08 64.54 -63.74
N ILE A 113 99.43 65.48 -62.85
CA ILE A 113 98.79 65.61 -61.54
C ILE A 113 97.29 65.92 -61.68
N ILE A 114 96.92 66.77 -62.64
CA ILE A 114 95.51 67.10 -62.92
C ILE A 114 94.77 65.89 -63.50
N GLU A 115 95.41 65.07 -64.33
CA GLU A 115 94.82 63.85 -64.91
C GLU A 115 94.60 62.77 -63.83
N ASP A 116 95.60 62.51 -62.97
CA ASP A 116 95.47 61.63 -61.80
C ASP A 116 94.35 62.09 -60.84
N GLN A 117 94.27 63.40 -60.58
CA GLN A 117 93.19 63.99 -59.77
C GLN A 117 91.82 63.81 -60.42
N ARG A 118 91.72 63.91 -61.76
CA ARG A 118 90.45 63.68 -62.47
C ARG A 118 90.02 62.22 -62.38
N ASP A 119 90.94 61.28 -62.53
CA ASP A 119 90.66 59.85 -62.40
C ASP A 119 90.27 59.48 -60.97
N GLU A 120 90.94 60.05 -59.96
CA GLU A 120 90.56 59.92 -58.56
C GLU A 120 89.15 60.47 -58.29
N ILE A 121 88.83 61.65 -58.83
CA ILE A 121 87.48 62.24 -58.72
C ILE A 121 86.43 61.36 -59.41
N GLN A 122 86.74 60.78 -60.58
CA GLN A 122 85.83 59.87 -61.28
C GLN A 122 85.60 58.57 -60.48
N ASP A 123 86.66 58.00 -59.90
CA ASP A 123 86.58 56.82 -59.07
C ASP A 123 85.77 57.08 -57.78
N LEU A 124 86.01 58.23 -57.12
CA LEU A 124 85.23 58.66 -55.96
C LEU A 124 83.75 58.88 -56.31
N LYS A 125 83.45 59.47 -57.48
CA LYS A 125 82.07 59.61 -57.96
C LYS A 125 81.41 58.26 -58.22
N ARG A 126 82.14 57.28 -58.77
CA ARG A 126 81.65 55.91 -58.98
C ARG A 126 81.32 55.24 -57.64
N LYS A 127 82.26 55.27 -56.69
CA LYS A 127 82.08 54.76 -55.32
C LYS A 127 80.93 55.42 -54.59
N LEU A 128 80.76 56.74 -54.72
CA LEU A 128 79.63 57.47 -54.16
C LEU A 128 78.30 57.03 -54.80
N GLY A 129 78.29 56.81 -56.11
CA GLY A 129 77.13 56.29 -56.83
C GLY A 129 76.75 54.87 -56.41
N GLU A 130 77.73 54.00 -56.21
CA GLU A 130 77.53 52.63 -55.71
C GLU A 130 77.02 52.63 -54.27
N SER A 131 77.62 53.44 -53.39
CA SER A 131 77.18 53.63 -52.01
C SER A 131 75.74 54.14 -51.93
N ARG A 132 75.36 55.12 -52.78
CA ARG A 132 73.98 55.61 -52.85
C ARG A 132 72.99 54.52 -53.27
N ARG A 133 73.33 53.70 -54.28
CA ARG A 133 72.49 52.56 -54.70
C ARG A 133 72.35 51.53 -53.59
N GLU A 134 73.42 51.28 -52.84
CA GLU A 134 73.39 50.40 -51.68
C GLU A 134 72.47 50.94 -50.58
N CYS A 135 72.56 52.23 -50.25
CA CYS A 135 71.62 52.87 -49.34
C CYS A 135 70.16 52.74 -49.82
N ASP A 136 69.90 52.92 -51.13
CA ASP A 136 68.55 52.76 -51.70
C ASP A 136 68.05 51.31 -51.59
N ARG A 137 68.93 50.32 -51.79
CA ARG A 137 68.62 48.89 -51.59
C ARG A 137 68.27 48.59 -50.12
N ILE A 138 69.12 49.01 -49.19
CA ILE A 138 68.89 48.83 -47.75
C ILE A 138 67.56 49.47 -47.32
N MET A 139 67.28 50.69 -47.79
CA MET A 139 66.03 51.38 -47.48
C MET A 139 64.80 50.70 -48.10
N TYR A 140 64.96 50.05 -49.25
CA TYR A 140 63.89 49.25 -49.85
C TYR A 140 63.61 47.98 -49.03
N GLU A 141 64.65 47.22 -48.67
CA GLU A 141 64.54 46.02 -47.83
C GLU A 141 63.91 46.35 -46.47
N TYR A 142 64.40 47.41 -45.81
CA TYR A 142 63.83 47.90 -44.54
C TYR A 142 62.33 48.24 -44.65
N ARG A 143 61.88 48.79 -45.78
CA ARG A 143 60.44 49.06 -46.02
C ARG A 143 59.64 47.77 -46.18
N GLN A 144 60.17 46.80 -46.92
CA GLN A 144 59.51 45.50 -47.10
C GLN A 144 59.39 44.73 -45.78
N GLU A 145 60.48 44.67 -45.01
CA GLU A 145 60.49 44.03 -43.69
C GLU A 145 59.52 44.70 -42.72
N ASN A 146 59.46 46.04 -42.71
CA ASN A 146 58.48 46.76 -41.88
C ASN A 146 57.03 46.52 -42.33
N GLY A 147 56.79 46.41 -43.64
CA GLY A 147 55.49 46.03 -44.18
C GLY A 147 55.08 44.65 -43.68
N ALA A 148 55.94 43.65 -43.86
CA ALA A 148 55.70 42.29 -43.38
C ALA A 148 55.50 42.24 -41.86
N ARG A 149 56.34 42.94 -41.09
CA ARG A 149 56.20 43.05 -39.63
C ARG A 149 54.83 43.60 -39.24
N LYS A 150 54.39 44.68 -39.88
CA LYS A 150 53.07 45.27 -39.62
C LYS A 150 51.94 44.29 -39.94
N ASP A 151 52.03 43.58 -41.07
CA ASP A 151 51.04 42.55 -41.44
C ASP A 151 50.98 41.41 -40.40
N TYR A 152 52.13 41.01 -39.85
CA TYR A 152 52.18 40.03 -38.76
C TYR A 152 51.60 40.59 -37.46
N GLU A 153 51.89 41.84 -37.10
CA GLU A 153 51.35 42.51 -35.92
C GLU A 153 49.82 42.64 -35.99
N ASP A 154 49.28 42.97 -37.17
CA ASP A 154 47.83 43.06 -37.39
C ASP A 154 47.17 41.66 -37.30
N LYS A 155 47.75 40.63 -37.93
CA LYS A 155 47.27 39.24 -37.78
C LYS A 155 47.31 38.74 -36.33
N TYR A 156 48.37 39.08 -35.60
CA TYR A 156 48.50 38.72 -34.19
C TYR A 156 47.41 39.40 -33.34
N ARG A 157 47.12 40.66 -33.62
CA ARG A 157 46.06 41.41 -32.94
C ARG A 157 44.68 40.82 -33.19
N ASP A 158 44.37 40.48 -34.45
CA ASP A 158 43.10 39.84 -34.81
C ASP A 158 42.96 38.48 -34.12
N ALA A 159 44.01 37.66 -34.14
CA ALA A 159 44.03 36.38 -33.44
C ALA A 159 43.81 36.55 -31.92
N THR A 160 44.43 37.56 -31.32
CA THR A 160 44.28 37.88 -29.89
C THR A 160 42.85 38.29 -29.54
N GLN A 161 42.21 39.11 -30.39
CA GLN A 161 40.81 39.49 -30.21
C GLN A 161 39.87 38.28 -30.34
N GLU A 162 40.14 37.37 -31.29
CA GLU A 162 39.35 36.15 -31.44
C GLU A 162 39.49 35.18 -30.27
N VAL A 163 40.70 35.03 -29.72
CA VAL A 163 40.92 34.27 -28.47
C VAL A 163 40.10 34.90 -27.35
N HIS A 164 40.19 36.21 -27.16
CA HIS A 164 39.44 36.91 -26.12
C HIS A 164 37.92 36.73 -26.24
N LYS A 165 37.37 36.82 -27.46
CA LYS A 165 35.94 36.56 -27.71
C LYS A 165 35.54 35.12 -27.34
N LYS A 166 36.39 34.14 -27.66
CA LYS A 166 36.15 32.73 -27.31
C LYS A 166 36.23 32.52 -25.81
N ASP A 167 37.17 33.17 -25.12
CA ASP A 167 37.29 33.09 -23.66
C ASP A 167 36.02 33.63 -22.98
N LEU A 168 35.50 34.77 -23.44
CA LEU A 168 34.21 35.30 -22.95
C LEU A 168 33.03 34.34 -23.20
N LYS A 169 33.05 33.60 -24.30
CA LYS A 169 32.03 32.59 -24.58
C LYS A 169 32.18 31.37 -23.67
N ILE A 170 33.40 30.93 -23.42
CA ILE A 170 33.71 29.81 -22.52
C ILE A 170 33.30 30.16 -21.09
N THR A 171 33.60 31.36 -20.60
CA THR A 171 33.21 31.79 -19.25
C THR A 171 31.69 31.82 -19.09
N LYS A 172 30.96 32.31 -20.10
CA LYS A 172 29.49 32.27 -20.11
C LYS A 172 28.96 30.84 -20.05
N LEU A 173 29.47 29.96 -20.92
CA LEU A 173 29.04 28.55 -20.95
C LEU A 173 29.36 27.82 -19.64
N ASN A 174 30.49 28.14 -19.00
CA ASN A 174 30.84 27.56 -17.70
C ASN A 174 29.88 28.02 -16.60
N TYR A 175 29.47 29.29 -16.61
CA TYR A 175 28.46 29.79 -15.68
C TYR A 175 27.12 29.07 -15.90
N ASP A 176 26.65 28.98 -17.14
CA ASP A 176 25.40 28.29 -17.48
C ASP A 176 25.46 26.79 -17.08
N LEU A 177 26.62 26.14 -17.25
CA LEU A 177 26.84 24.75 -16.83
C LEU A 177 26.77 24.58 -15.30
N ILE A 178 27.28 25.54 -14.53
CA ILE A 178 27.21 25.50 -13.07
C ILE A 178 25.75 25.64 -12.61
N MET A 179 25.03 26.62 -13.16
CA MET A 179 23.62 26.84 -12.83
C MET A 179 22.76 25.62 -13.15
N THR A 180 22.90 25.05 -14.36
CA THR A 180 22.14 23.86 -14.77
C THR A 180 22.47 22.61 -13.96
N LYS A 181 23.72 22.47 -13.46
CA LYS A 181 24.07 21.39 -12.54
C LYS A 181 23.37 21.55 -11.20
N GLU A 182 23.29 22.77 -10.70
CA GLU A 182 22.60 23.04 -9.43
C GLU A 182 21.10 22.78 -9.55
N ASP A 183 20.46 23.23 -10.64
CA ASP A 183 19.06 22.91 -10.92
C ASP A 183 18.82 21.39 -10.99
N ASN A 184 19.75 20.63 -11.59
CA ASN A 184 19.67 19.18 -11.65
C ASN A 184 19.79 18.54 -10.26
N ASN A 185 20.70 19.03 -9.41
CA ASN A 185 20.81 18.55 -8.02
C ASN A 185 19.48 18.75 -7.26
N VAL A 186 18.85 19.92 -7.39
CA VAL A 186 17.54 20.19 -6.79
C VAL A 186 16.48 19.21 -7.30
N LEU A 187 16.43 18.96 -8.61
CA LEU A 187 15.50 17.98 -9.19
C LEU A 187 15.77 16.56 -8.67
N VAL A 188 17.03 16.16 -8.52
CA VAL A 188 17.39 14.86 -7.94
C VAL A 188 16.87 14.75 -6.50
N ASP A 189 17.06 15.78 -5.67
CA ASP A 189 16.55 15.80 -4.30
C ASP A 189 15.02 15.71 -4.25
N GLU A 190 14.32 16.46 -5.11
CA GLU A 190 12.86 16.37 -5.25
C GLU A 190 12.40 14.96 -5.66
N THR A 191 13.09 14.33 -6.62
CA THR A 191 12.76 12.96 -7.03
C THR A 191 13.02 11.93 -5.94
N CYS A 192 14.05 12.13 -5.11
CA CYS A 192 14.30 11.29 -3.94
C CYS A 192 13.16 11.42 -2.93
N ASN A 193 12.78 12.66 -2.59
CA ASN A 193 11.67 12.93 -1.66
C ASN A 193 10.34 12.32 -2.15
N LEU A 194 10.04 12.43 -3.45
CA LEU A 194 8.85 11.82 -4.03
C LEU A 194 8.89 10.29 -3.96
N THR A 195 10.06 9.69 -4.16
CA THR A 195 10.25 8.25 -4.04
C THR A 195 9.97 7.78 -2.61
N ASP A 196 10.51 8.47 -1.61
CA ASP A 196 10.28 8.15 -0.19
C ASP A 196 8.79 8.23 0.19
N ILE A 197 8.08 9.25 -0.30
CA ILE A 197 6.63 9.41 -0.06
C ILE A 197 5.85 8.24 -0.67
N VAL A 198 6.21 7.83 -1.89
CA VAL A 198 5.58 6.70 -2.58
C VAL A 198 5.81 5.40 -1.82
N GLU A 199 7.04 5.15 -1.35
CA GLU A 199 7.37 3.97 -0.54
C GLU A 199 6.55 3.94 0.76
N GLN A 200 6.52 5.04 1.51
CA GLN A 200 5.70 5.16 2.72
C GLN A 200 4.20 4.91 2.47
N TYR A 201 3.69 5.39 1.34
CA TYR A 201 2.31 5.15 0.94
C TYR A 201 2.04 3.65 0.74
N PHE A 202 2.92 2.95 0.02
CA PHE A 202 2.77 1.52 -0.23
C PHE A 202 2.89 0.71 1.07
N GLU A 203 3.85 1.01 1.94
CA GLU A 203 3.99 0.37 3.25
C GLU A 203 2.72 0.55 4.10
N SER A 204 2.18 1.77 4.15
CA SER A 204 0.93 2.08 4.84
C SER A 204 -0.24 1.26 4.28
N LYS A 205 -0.33 1.15 2.94
CA LYS A 205 -1.37 0.34 2.29
C LYS A 205 -1.24 -1.15 2.57
N GLU A 206 -0.02 -1.68 2.64
CA GLU A 206 0.19 -3.08 3.02
C GLU A 206 -0.30 -3.38 4.44
N ILE A 207 -0.04 -2.46 5.38
CA ILE A 207 -0.54 -2.56 6.77
C ILE A 207 -2.08 -2.56 6.76
N GLU A 208 -2.70 -1.63 6.02
CA GLU A 208 -4.16 -1.56 5.91
C GLU A 208 -4.77 -2.85 5.36
N ILE A 209 -4.17 -3.42 4.30
CA ILE A 209 -4.60 -4.70 3.72
C ILE A 209 -4.45 -5.83 4.74
N ARG A 210 -3.37 -5.85 5.52
CA ARG A 210 -3.12 -6.85 6.55
C ARG A 210 -4.16 -6.78 7.67
N GLU A 211 -4.52 -5.58 8.14
CA GLU A 211 -5.58 -5.37 9.13
C GLU A 211 -6.96 -5.75 8.59
N ARG A 212 -7.28 -5.36 7.36
CA ARG A 212 -8.52 -5.75 6.69
C ARG A 212 -8.69 -7.27 6.65
N LYS A 213 -7.63 -8.00 6.27
CA LYS A 213 -7.62 -9.48 6.28
C LYS A 213 -7.80 -10.06 7.69
N ARG A 214 -7.25 -9.42 8.74
CA ARG A 214 -7.46 -9.84 10.14
C ARG A 214 -8.92 -9.70 10.56
N VAL A 215 -9.54 -8.56 10.25
CA VAL A 215 -10.95 -8.28 10.54
C VAL A 215 -11.86 -9.24 9.78
N GLU A 216 -11.58 -9.48 8.50
CA GLU A 216 -12.34 -10.42 7.67
C GLU A 216 -12.34 -11.84 8.25
N ARG A 217 -11.19 -12.35 8.69
CA ARG A 217 -11.11 -13.67 9.37
C ARG A 217 -11.95 -13.71 10.64
N LYS A 218 -11.93 -12.64 11.45
CA LYS A 218 -12.78 -12.53 12.65
C LYS A 218 -14.26 -12.55 12.29
N LEU A 219 -14.64 -11.82 11.24
CA LEU A 219 -16.01 -11.77 10.74
C LEU A 219 -16.50 -13.15 10.27
N ILE A 220 -15.66 -13.90 9.55
CA ILE A 220 -15.98 -15.27 9.11
C ILE A 220 -16.25 -16.18 10.31
N ARG A 221 -15.39 -16.15 11.35
CA ARG A 221 -15.59 -16.94 12.58
C ARG A 221 -16.90 -16.57 13.27
N LYS A 222 -17.18 -15.26 13.41
CA LYS A 222 -18.43 -14.78 14.02
C LYS A 222 -19.68 -15.12 13.21
N ARG A 223 -19.59 -15.15 11.87
CA ARG A 223 -20.68 -15.65 11.01
C ARG A 223 -20.96 -17.13 11.24
N GLN A 224 -19.92 -17.96 11.35
CA GLN A 224 -20.07 -19.40 11.63
C GLN A 224 -20.66 -19.65 13.03
N GLU A 225 -20.17 -18.93 14.04
CA GLU A 225 -20.71 -19.00 15.41
C GLU A 225 -22.19 -18.61 15.44
N ASN A 226 -22.56 -17.50 14.80
CA ASN A 226 -23.96 -17.09 14.66
C ASN A 226 -24.81 -18.15 13.95
N LYS A 227 -24.30 -18.79 12.90
CA LYS A 227 -25.00 -19.90 12.22
C LYS A 227 -25.24 -21.07 13.19
N ARG A 228 -24.25 -21.45 13.99
CA ARG A 228 -24.38 -22.51 15.01
C ARG A 228 -25.40 -22.15 16.10
N LEU A 229 -25.34 -20.92 16.61
CA LEU A 229 -26.29 -20.44 17.62
C LEU A 229 -27.72 -20.43 17.06
N ARG A 230 -27.92 -20.00 15.81
CA ARG A 230 -29.22 -20.07 15.14
C ARG A 230 -29.77 -21.50 15.04
N LEU A 231 -28.91 -22.50 14.81
CA LEU A 231 -29.35 -23.90 14.81
C LEU A 231 -29.77 -24.37 16.21
N LYS A 232 -28.96 -24.07 17.24
CA LYS A 232 -29.31 -24.38 18.64
C LYS A 232 -30.64 -23.75 19.07
N ILE A 233 -30.88 -22.49 18.68
CA ILE A 233 -32.14 -21.81 18.97
C ILE A 233 -33.33 -22.56 18.33
N LYS A 234 -33.18 -23.07 17.10
CA LYS A 234 -34.21 -23.88 16.46
C LYS A 234 -34.46 -25.19 17.20
N GLU A 235 -33.40 -25.88 17.64
CA GLU A 235 -33.51 -27.13 18.41
C GLU A 235 -34.27 -26.91 19.73
N ILE A 236 -33.90 -25.87 20.49
CA ILE A 236 -34.58 -25.52 21.75
C ILE A 236 -36.05 -25.21 21.50
N LYS A 237 -36.36 -24.41 20.47
CA LYS A 237 -37.74 -24.06 20.11
C LYS A 237 -38.59 -25.29 19.81
N ASN A 238 -38.03 -26.26 19.07
CA ASN A 238 -38.72 -27.52 18.79
C ASN A 238 -38.92 -28.35 20.07
N GLY A 239 -37.94 -28.37 20.97
CA GLY A 239 -38.05 -29.01 22.28
C GLY A 239 -39.16 -28.41 23.16
N GLU A 240 -39.27 -27.08 23.20
CA GLU A 240 -40.35 -26.37 23.91
C GLU A 240 -41.74 -26.71 23.34
N GLU A 241 -41.84 -26.91 22.04
CA GLU A 241 -43.09 -27.32 21.38
C GLU A 241 -43.46 -28.78 21.71
N TYR A 242 -42.48 -29.68 21.71
CA TYR A 242 -42.66 -31.05 22.14
C TYR A 242 -43.08 -31.15 23.62
N MET A 243 -42.37 -30.43 24.51
CA MET A 243 -42.70 -30.37 25.94
C MET A 243 -44.10 -29.80 26.17
N ARG A 244 -44.49 -28.75 25.44
CA ARG A 244 -45.88 -28.22 25.47
C ARG A 244 -46.91 -29.27 25.07
N THR A 245 -46.58 -30.16 24.15
CA THR A 245 -47.49 -31.23 23.71
C THR A 245 -47.63 -32.31 24.78
N ILE A 246 -46.52 -32.78 25.35
CA ILE A 246 -46.54 -33.74 26.47
C ILE A 246 -47.33 -33.19 27.66
N GLU A 247 -47.11 -31.92 28.01
CA GLU A 247 -47.79 -31.27 29.13
C GLU A 247 -49.31 -31.20 28.91
N LYS A 248 -49.76 -30.95 27.66
CA LYS A 248 -51.19 -31.03 27.32
C LYS A 248 -51.75 -32.44 27.51
N GLU A 249 -51.03 -33.48 27.07
CA GLU A 249 -51.49 -34.87 27.27
C GLU A 249 -51.51 -35.27 28.74
N ARG A 250 -50.49 -34.86 29.53
CA ARG A 250 -50.46 -35.09 30.98
C ARG A 250 -51.70 -34.49 31.65
N ARG A 251 -52.03 -33.23 31.35
CA ARG A 251 -53.25 -32.59 31.88
C ARG A 251 -54.53 -33.32 31.51
N ARG A 252 -54.62 -33.86 30.28
CA ARG A 252 -55.78 -34.67 29.88
C ARG A 252 -55.85 -35.96 30.71
N ALA A 253 -54.73 -36.66 30.89
CA ALA A 253 -54.67 -37.87 31.71
C ALA A 253 -55.04 -37.59 33.18
N ASP A 254 -54.53 -36.49 33.75
CA ASP A 254 -54.86 -36.06 35.11
C ASP A 254 -56.34 -35.74 35.26
N ASN A 255 -56.94 -35.06 34.28
CA ASN A 255 -58.38 -34.78 34.27
C ASN A 255 -59.21 -36.07 34.22
N TYR A 256 -58.85 -37.03 33.35
CA TYR A 256 -59.53 -38.33 33.31
C TYR A 256 -59.38 -39.10 34.61
N ARG A 257 -58.18 -39.13 35.18
CA ARG A 257 -57.93 -39.77 36.47
C ARG A 257 -58.79 -39.14 37.58
N LYS A 258 -58.87 -37.81 37.63
CA LYS A 258 -59.71 -37.09 38.58
C LYS A 258 -61.19 -37.41 38.40
N MET A 259 -61.65 -37.49 37.14
CA MET A 259 -63.03 -37.86 36.83
C MET A 259 -63.34 -39.30 37.24
N MET A 260 -62.42 -40.24 36.98
CA MET A 260 -62.55 -41.64 37.40
C MET A 260 -62.53 -41.79 38.93
N LEU A 261 -61.66 -41.06 39.62
CA LEU A 261 -61.62 -41.04 41.08
C LEU A 261 -62.94 -40.52 41.66
N ASN A 262 -63.44 -39.39 41.16
CA ASN A 262 -64.74 -38.85 41.58
C ASN A 262 -65.88 -39.85 41.32
N MET A 263 -65.91 -40.49 40.15
CA MET A 263 -66.91 -41.52 39.82
C MET A 263 -66.83 -42.70 40.81
N SER A 264 -65.62 -43.16 41.12
CA SER A 264 -65.41 -44.24 42.08
C SER A 264 -65.78 -43.86 43.52
N SER A 265 -65.60 -42.58 43.89
CA SER A 265 -66.03 -42.05 45.18
C SER A 265 -67.55 -41.95 45.25
N GLN A 266 -68.21 -41.46 44.20
CA GLN A 266 -69.68 -41.39 44.12
C GLN A 266 -70.33 -42.77 44.28
N LEU A 267 -69.82 -43.80 43.60
CA LEU A 267 -70.34 -45.17 43.77
C LEU A 267 -70.22 -45.68 45.21
N ARG A 268 -69.14 -45.33 45.93
CA ARG A 268 -68.99 -45.68 47.35
C ARG A 268 -69.97 -44.94 48.26
N GLU A 269 -70.31 -43.69 47.92
CA GLU A 269 -71.31 -42.90 48.65
C GLU A 269 -72.73 -43.43 48.38
N ASP A 270 -73.06 -43.78 47.12
CA ASP A 270 -74.34 -44.40 46.76
C ASP A 270 -74.54 -45.77 47.43
N ASP A 271 -73.48 -46.58 47.55
CA ASP A 271 -73.50 -47.85 48.32
C ASP A 271 -73.72 -47.61 49.83
N SER A 272 -73.35 -46.44 50.35
CA SER A 272 -73.54 -46.08 51.76
C SER A 272 -74.93 -45.49 52.07
N ASP A 273 -75.63 -44.96 51.06
CA ASP A 273 -77.00 -44.46 51.17
C ASP A 273 -78.07 -45.56 50.94
N GLN A 274 -77.67 -46.76 50.48
CA GLN A 274 -78.50 -47.97 50.57
C GLN A 274 -78.57 -48.47 52.03
N LYS A 275 -79.48 -47.83 52.75
CA LYS A 275 -80.12 -48.19 54.02
C LYS A 275 -80.05 -49.69 54.41
N GLY A 276 -79.04 -50.05 55.21
CA GLY A 276 -79.16 -51.02 56.30
C GLY A 276 -79.49 -52.49 55.97
N GLU A 277 -79.36 -52.94 54.72
CA GLU A 277 -79.33 -54.38 54.43
C GLU A 277 -77.88 -54.88 54.58
N VAL A 278 -77.63 -55.69 55.60
CA VAL A 278 -76.38 -56.44 55.71
C VAL A 278 -76.24 -57.24 54.42
N PRO A 279 -75.15 -57.07 53.63
CA PRO A 279 -75.02 -57.75 52.36
C PRO A 279 -75.23 -59.26 52.55
N ALA A 280 -76.01 -59.90 51.68
CA ALA A 280 -76.40 -61.31 51.85
C ALA A 280 -75.19 -62.23 52.12
N TRP A 281 -74.03 -61.92 51.52
CA TRP A 281 -72.76 -62.63 51.70
C TRP A 281 -72.14 -62.53 53.11
N LYS A 282 -72.58 -61.58 53.95
CA LYS A 282 -72.21 -61.47 55.38
C LYS A 282 -73.18 -62.21 56.31
N THR A 283 -74.22 -62.84 55.81
CA THR A 283 -75.20 -63.57 56.63
C THR A 283 -75.16 -65.07 56.37
N CYS A 284 -75.46 -65.87 57.40
CA CYS A 284 -75.57 -67.32 57.24
C CYS A 284 -76.88 -67.67 56.52
N GLU A 285 -76.83 -68.31 55.36
CA GLU A 285 -78.03 -68.66 54.58
C GLU A 285 -78.99 -69.63 55.28
N ILE A 286 -78.58 -70.25 56.40
CA ILE A 286 -79.42 -71.18 57.18
C ILE A 286 -80.19 -70.47 58.29
N CYS A 287 -79.52 -69.62 59.07
CA CYS A 287 -80.15 -68.93 60.21
C CYS A 287 -80.37 -67.44 59.99
N LEU A 288 -79.92 -66.92 58.84
CA LEU A 288 -80.01 -65.53 58.39
C LEU A 288 -79.40 -64.51 59.36
N ARG A 289 -78.50 -64.95 60.23
CA ARG A 289 -77.76 -64.09 61.16
C ARG A 289 -76.42 -63.67 60.56
N GLU A 290 -76.04 -62.42 60.80
CA GLU A 290 -74.74 -61.87 60.39
C GLU A 290 -73.59 -62.67 61.02
N TYR A 291 -72.60 -62.99 60.19
CA TYR A 291 -71.38 -63.64 60.64
C TYR A 291 -70.60 -62.71 61.55
N SER A 292 -70.08 -63.24 62.64
CA SER A 292 -69.24 -62.47 63.56
C SER A 292 -68.16 -63.35 64.17
N GLU A 293 -67.23 -62.73 64.88
CA GLU A 293 -66.22 -63.46 65.65
C GLU A 293 -66.80 -64.16 66.89
N GLN A 294 -68.09 -63.97 67.20
CA GLN A 294 -68.78 -64.69 68.28
C GLN A 294 -68.86 -66.17 67.96
N ARG A 295 -68.56 -67.02 68.94
CA ARG A 295 -68.36 -68.48 68.81
C ARG A 295 -69.41 -69.18 67.94
N ASP A 296 -70.68 -68.79 68.05
CA ASP A 296 -71.82 -69.43 67.38
C ASP A 296 -72.06 -68.92 65.95
N LEU A 297 -71.58 -67.72 65.64
CA LEU A 297 -71.76 -67.03 64.37
C LEU A 297 -70.49 -67.02 63.51
N ILE A 298 -69.43 -67.73 63.93
CA ILE A 298 -68.19 -67.83 63.16
C ILE A 298 -68.49 -68.50 61.81
N PRO A 299 -68.19 -67.83 60.67
CA PRO A 299 -68.31 -68.44 59.35
C PRO A 299 -67.24 -69.51 59.18
N ARG A 300 -67.66 -70.75 58.94
CA ARG A 300 -66.76 -71.88 58.67
C ARG A 300 -67.02 -72.43 57.29
N VAL A 301 -65.94 -72.82 56.63
CA VAL A 301 -65.96 -73.29 55.24
C VAL A 301 -65.99 -74.81 55.22
N LEU A 302 -67.00 -75.38 54.56
CA LEU A 302 -67.09 -76.81 54.28
C LEU A 302 -66.14 -77.19 53.14
N SER A 303 -65.88 -78.49 52.93
CA SER A 303 -64.95 -78.95 51.88
C SER A 303 -65.34 -78.53 50.47
N CYS A 304 -66.64 -78.29 50.22
CA CYS A 304 -67.17 -77.80 48.95
C CYS A 304 -67.05 -76.28 48.74
N GLY A 305 -66.59 -75.53 49.76
CA GLY A 305 -66.42 -74.07 49.70
C GLY A 305 -67.60 -73.25 50.22
N HIS A 306 -68.74 -73.87 50.52
CA HIS A 306 -69.87 -73.19 51.15
C HIS A 306 -69.54 -72.77 52.58
N THR A 307 -69.97 -71.58 52.96
CA THR A 307 -69.75 -71.03 54.30
C THR A 307 -71.03 -71.14 55.13
N VAL A 308 -70.93 -71.67 56.34
CA VAL A 308 -72.05 -71.83 57.29
C VAL A 308 -71.59 -71.41 58.68
N CYS A 309 -72.48 -70.84 59.50
CA CYS A 309 -72.09 -70.45 60.85
C CYS A 309 -71.86 -71.67 61.74
N HIS A 310 -70.98 -71.53 62.73
CA HIS A 310 -70.60 -72.62 63.62
C HIS A 310 -71.80 -73.29 64.31
N SER A 311 -72.78 -72.51 64.80
CA SER A 311 -73.98 -73.06 65.44
C SER A 311 -74.84 -73.91 64.50
N CYS A 312 -75.02 -73.47 63.25
CA CYS A 312 -75.75 -74.27 62.27
C CYS A 312 -74.99 -75.56 61.90
N LEU A 313 -73.65 -75.52 61.83
CA LEU A 313 -72.85 -76.72 61.58
C LEU A 313 -72.91 -77.72 62.73
N VAL A 314 -72.92 -77.24 63.99
CA VAL A 314 -73.13 -78.12 65.16
C VAL A 314 -74.48 -78.82 65.09
N ASN A 315 -75.53 -78.10 64.69
CA ASN A 315 -76.87 -78.70 64.54
C ASN A 315 -76.97 -79.70 63.38
N LEU A 316 -76.17 -79.51 62.32
CA LEU A 316 -76.09 -80.42 61.17
C LEU A 316 -75.18 -81.63 61.41
N TYR A 317 -74.38 -81.60 62.48
CA TYR A 317 -73.49 -82.69 62.85
C TYR A 317 -74.25 -83.73 63.68
N THR A 318 -75.01 -84.58 62.98
CA THR A 318 -75.82 -85.65 63.60
C THR A 318 -75.28 -87.05 63.30
N ASP A 319 -74.57 -87.21 62.18
CA ASP A 319 -74.06 -88.51 61.71
C ASP A 319 -72.57 -88.68 62.02
N PRO A 320 -72.11 -89.91 62.37
CA PRO A 320 -70.71 -90.21 62.63
C PRO A 320 -69.83 -90.16 61.36
N GLU A 321 -70.44 -90.12 60.17
CA GLU A 321 -69.76 -90.06 58.87
C GLU A 321 -69.32 -88.63 58.47
N GLY A 322 -69.76 -87.58 59.18
CA GLY A 322 -69.42 -86.18 58.90
C GLY A 322 -70.63 -85.29 58.58
N ILE A 323 -70.40 -84.04 58.17
CA ILE A 323 -71.47 -83.09 57.82
C ILE A 323 -71.74 -83.13 56.32
N LYS A 324 -72.99 -83.33 55.93
CA LYS A 324 -73.46 -83.09 54.55
C LYS A 324 -73.83 -81.63 54.39
N CYS A 325 -73.24 -80.96 53.40
CA CYS A 325 -73.54 -79.58 53.11
C CYS A 325 -75.04 -79.39 52.77
N PRO A 326 -75.73 -78.39 53.34
CA PRO A 326 -77.16 -78.17 53.08
C PRO A 326 -77.46 -77.66 51.66
N PHE A 327 -76.46 -77.14 50.95
CA PHE A 327 -76.64 -76.53 49.62
C PHE A 327 -76.38 -77.52 48.49
N ASP A 328 -75.28 -78.28 48.56
CA ASP A 328 -74.83 -79.19 47.50
C ASP A 328 -74.69 -80.66 47.95
N ARG A 329 -75.01 -80.95 49.22
CA ARG A 329 -74.95 -82.30 49.84
C ARG A 329 -73.57 -82.96 49.83
N ALA A 330 -72.51 -82.22 49.53
CA ALA A 330 -71.14 -82.73 49.62
C ALA A 330 -70.79 -83.10 51.07
N LEU A 331 -70.17 -84.27 51.26
CA LEU A 331 -69.76 -84.75 52.58
C LEU A 331 -68.45 -84.07 53.00
N THR A 332 -68.46 -83.46 54.17
CA THR A 332 -67.26 -82.90 54.81
C THR A 332 -66.93 -83.72 56.05
N GLU A 333 -65.81 -84.44 55.99
CA GLU A 333 -65.29 -85.21 57.11
C GLU A 333 -64.80 -84.28 58.24
N ILE A 334 -65.20 -84.57 59.48
CA ILE A 334 -64.75 -83.83 60.66
C ILE A 334 -63.67 -84.63 61.37
N LYS A 335 -62.50 -84.01 61.50
CA LYS A 335 -61.39 -84.60 62.26
C LYS A 335 -61.65 -84.45 63.76
N ASN A 336 -61.44 -85.50 64.53
CA ASN A 336 -61.56 -85.53 65.99
C ASN A 336 -62.97 -85.22 66.54
N ASN A 337 -64.03 -85.44 65.76
CA ASN A 337 -65.44 -85.21 66.13
C ASN A 337 -65.75 -83.78 66.63
N ASP A 338 -64.94 -82.78 66.26
CA ASP A 338 -65.17 -81.39 66.64
C ASP A 338 -65.30 -80.48 65.42
N VAL A 339 -66.49 -79.88 65.26
CA VAL A 339 -66.83 -78.90 64.20
C VAL A 339 -65.91 -77.67 64.25
N SER A 340 -65.28 -77.39 65.39
CA SER A 340 -64.36 -76.27 65.54
C SER A 340 -63.08 -76.39 64.70
N THR A 341 -62.78 -77.59 64.19
CA THR A 341 -61.63 -77.89 63.34
C THR A 341 -61.77 -77.37 61.90
N LEU A 342 -62.99 -77.04 61.45
CA LEU A 342 -63.21 -76.48 60.11
C LEU A 342 -62.65 -75.06 59.99
N PRO A 343 -62.02 -74.70 58.85
CA PRO A 343 -61.37 -73.40 58.67
C PRO A 343 -62.37 -72.24 58.75
N LYS A 344 -61.94 -71.15 59.40
CA LYS A 344 -62.70 -69.89 59.46
C LYS A 344 -62.56 -69.12 58.15
N ASN A 345 -63.65 -68.51 57.68
CA ASN A 345 -63.61 -67.62 56.53
C ASN A 345 -63.26 -66.18 56.97
N TYR A 346 -61.97 -65.84 57.01
CA TYR A 346 -61.52 -64.50 57.40
C TYR A 346 -61.90 -63.41 56.40
N SER A 347 -62.10 -63.74 55.11
CA SER A 347 -62.47 -62.77 54.09
C SER A 347 -63.84 -62.15 54.34
N ILE A 348 -64.78 -62.92 54.89
CA ILE A 348 -66.12 -62.41 55.25
C ILE A 348 -66.08 -61.59 56.55
N LEU A 349 -65.11 -61.84 57.43
CA LEU A 349 -64.95 -61.12 58.70
C LEU A 349 -64.17 -59.80 58.56
N GLN A 350 -63.38 -59.61 57.49
CA GLN A 350 -62.46 -58.47 57.32
C GLN A 350 -62.87 -57.46 56.22
N MET A 351 -63.87 -57.80 55.41
CA MET A 351 -64.56 -56.88 54.49
C MET A 351 -65.82 -56.36 55.17
#